data_AF-E9Q2L8-F1
#
_entry.id   AF-E9Q2L8-F1
#
_cell.length_a   1.000
_cell.length_b   1.000
_cell.length_c   1.000
_cell.angle_alpha   90.00
_cell.angle_beta   90.00
_cell.angle_gamma   90.00
#
_symmetry.space_group_name_H-M   'P 1'
#
loop_
_entity.id
_entity.type
_entity.pdbx_description
1 polymer ?
#
loop_
_entity_poly.entity_id
_entity_poly.type
_entity_poly.pdbx_seq_one_letter_code
_entity_poly.pdbx_strand_id
1 'polypeptide(L)'
;MKKSRGLSDYLWAWTLILSTLSGRSYGQPSQDELKDNTTVFTRILDRLLDGYDNRLRPGLGERVTEVKTDIFVTSFGPVSDHDMEYTIDVF
;
A
#
# COMPACT_ATOMS: atom_id res chain seq x y z
N MET A 1 59.96 25.12 -3.32
CA MET A 1 59.10 25.16 -4.53
C MET A 1 57.74 25.71 -4.11
N LYS A 2 57.42 26.98 -4.41
CA LYS A 2 56.19 27.65 -3.96
C LYS A 2 55.13 27.56 -5.07
N LYS A 3 54.14 26.69 -4.90
CA LYS A 3 53.00 26.57 -5.83
C LYS A 3 52.01 27.69 -5.52
N SER A 4 51.92 28.68 -6.41
CA SER A 4 50.97 29.80 -6.33
C SER A 4 49.55 29.24 -6.42
N ARG A 5 48.72 29.48 -5.39
CA ARG A 5 47.30 29.11 -5.37
C ARG A 5 46.53 30.21 -6.09
N GLY A 6 45.91 29.88 -7.22
CA GLY A 6 45.24 30.84 -8.09
C GLY A 6 43.87 31.24 -7.53
N LEU A 7 43.40 32.44 -7.92
CA LEU A 7 42.05 32.93 -7.60
C LEU A 7 40.93 31.96 -8.05
N SER A 8 41.19 31.08 -9.03
CA SER A 8 40.28 30.03 -9.48
C SER A 8 39.97 29.00 -8.39
N ASP A 9 40.91 28.71 -7.50
CA ASP A 9 40.76 27.69 -6.46
C ASP A 9 39.75 28.14 -5.38
N TYR A 10 39.68 29.46 -5.13
CA TYR A 10 38.71 30.05 -4.24
C TYR A 10 37.30 30.10 -4.84
N LEU A 11 37.20 30.33 -6.16
CA LEU A 11 35.91 30.28 -6.86
C LEU A 11 35.33 28.88 -6.87
N TRP A 12 36.16 27.85 -7.11
CA TRP A 12 35.74 26.44 -7.01
C TRP A 12 35.37 26.03 -5.57
N ALA A 13 36.10 26.51 -4.56
CA ALA A 13 35.71 26.29 -3.17
C ALA A 13 34.37 26.95 -2.84
N TRP A 14 34.09 28.14 -3.40
CA TRP A 14 32.84 28.85 -3.16
C TRP A 14 31.64 28.19 -3.83
N THR A 15 31.80 27.65 -5.05
CA THR A 15 30.73 26.86 -5.70
C THR A 15 30.44 25.54 -4.99
N LEU A 16 31.46 24.90 -4.41
CA LEU A 16 31.28 23.72 -3.56
C LEU A 16 30.59 24.05 -2.23
N ILE A 17 30.88 25.21 -1.62
CA ILE A 17 30.20 25.66 -0.40
C ILE A 17 28.74 26.07 -0.69
N LEU A 18 28.48 26.67 -1.85
CA LEU A 18 27.13 27.06 -2.25
C LEU A 18 26.26 25.84 -2.60
N SER A 19 26.87 24.77 -3.14
CA SER A 19 26.16 23.52 -3.43
C SER A 19 25.90 22.66 -2.19
N THR A 20 26.70 22.77 -1.11
CA THR A 20 26.40 22.12 0.18
C THR A 20 25.31 22.82 0.99
N LEU A 21 25.09 24.13 0.79
CA LEU A 21 23.95 24.84 1.38
C LEU A 21 22.66 24.64 0.58
N SER A 22 22.78 24.36 -0.72
CA SER A 22 21.67 24.03 -1.61
C SER A 22 21.30 22.55 -1.52
N GLY A 23 21.15 22.04 -0.30
CA GLY A 23 20.54 20.75 -0.04
C GLY A 23 19.10 20.78 -0.54
N ARG A 24 18.90 20.40 -1.81
CA ARG A 24 17.60 20.00 -2.34
C ARG A 24 17.09 18.88 -1.44
N SER A 25 16.18 19.22 -0.54
CA SER A 25 15.23 18.27 0.00
C SER A 25 14.37 17.83 -1.19
N TYR A 26 14.84 16.80 -1.90
CA TYR A 26 13.98 16.00 -2.75
C TYR A 26 12.90 15.46 -1.84
N GLY A 27 11.66 15.92 -2.05
CA GLY A 27 10.52 15.71 -1.17
C GLY A 27 10.45 14.29 -0.64
N GLN A 28 10.87 14.12 0.61
CA GLN A 28 10.34 13.03 1.41
C GLN A 28 8.91 13.45 1.76
N PRO A 29 7.89 12.61 1.49
CA PRO A 29 6.56 12.87 2.02
C PRO A 29 6.73 13.02 3.54
N SER A 30 6.32 14.18 4.04
CA SER A 30 6.38 14.46 5.48
C SER A 30 5.53 13.42 6.19
N GLN A 31 5.96 12.97 7.38
CA GLN A 31 5.21 11.98 8.16
C GLN A 31 3.76 12.42 8.43
N ASP A 32 3.48 13.73 8.37
CA ASP A 32 2.16 14.31 8.52
C ASP A 32 1.24 14.00 7.32
N GLU A 33 1.73 14.05 6.07
CA GLU A 33 0.93 13.64 4.90
C GLU A 33 0.54 12.16 4.93
N LEU A 34 1.41 11.29 5.46
CA LEU A 34 1.13 9.85 5.59
C LEU A 34 0.10 9.57 6.70
N LYS A 35 0.17 10.31 7.82
CA LYS A 35 -0.83 10.27 8.89
C LYS A 35 -2.19 10.74 8.39
N ASP A 36 -2.22 11.83 7.63
CA ASP A 36 -3.46 12.37 7.06
C ASP A 36 -4.13 11.34 6.15
N ASN A 37 -3.38 10.72 5.23
CA ASN A 37 -3.91 9.65 4.38
C ASN A 37 -4.48 8.48 5.20
N THR A 38 -3.77 8.05 6.23
CA THR A 38 -4.23 6.97 7.12
C THR A 38 -5.55 7.33 7.81
N THR A 39 -5.69 8.55 8.32
CA THR A 39 -6.94 9.01 8.96
C THR A 39 -8.11 9.12 7.98
N VAL A 40 -7.84 9.44 6.71
CA VAL A 40 -8.86 9.44 5.65
C VAL A 40 -9.34 8.01 5.39
N PHE A 41 -8.42 7.04 5.30
CA PHE A 41 -8.79 5.63 5.13
C PHE A 41 -9.61 5.11 6.31
N THR A 42 -9.21 5.37 7.56
CA THR A 42 -9.98 4.91 8.72
C THR A 42 -11.37 5.53 8.75
N ARG A 43 -11.50 6.82 8.41
CA ARG A 43 -12.81 7.49 8.33
C ARG A 43 -13.70 6.89 7.26
N ILE A 44 -13.14 6.45 6.14
CA ILE A 44 -13.91 5.76 5.09
C ILE A 44 -14.40 4.41 5.60
N LEU A 45 -13.53 3.62 6.26
CA LEU A 45 -13.90 2.32 6.81
C LEU A 45 -15.00 2.44 7.87
N ASP A 46 -14.89 3.41 8.78
CA ASP A 46 -15.91 3.65 9.81
C ASP A 46 -17.26 4.02 9.18
N ARG A 47 -17.25 4.85 8.13
CA ARG A 47 -18.46 5.25 7.39
C ARG A 47 -19.10 4.11 6.59
N LEU A 48 -18.33 3.12 6.14
CA LEU A 48 -18.87 1.96 5.43
C LEU A 48 -19.66 1.04 6.37
N LEU A 49 -19.35 1.05 7.67
CA LEU A 49 -20.01 0.24 8.68
C LEU A 49 -21.15 0.97 9.39
N ASP A 50 -21.20 2.31 9.31
CA ASP A 50 -22.26 3.11 9.92
C ASP A 50 -23.63 2.81 9.27
N GLY A 51 -24.56 2.27 10.08
CA GLY A 51 -25.90 1.89 9.64
C GLY A 51 -25.98 0.60 8.80
N TYR A 52 -24.91 -0.19 8.70
CA TYR A 52 -24.94 -1.48 7.99
C TYR A 52 -25.55 -2.59 8.86
N ASP A 53 -26.62 -3.24 8.38
CA ASP A 53 -27.21 -4.43 9.00
C ASP A 53 -26.84 -5.71 8.22
N ASN A 54 -25.96 -6.53 8.79
CA ASN A 54 -25.46 -7.76 8.17
C ASN A 54 -26.49 -8.90 8.12
N ARG A 55 -27.65 -8.75 8.76
CA ARG A 55 -28.72 -9.74 8.77
C ARG A 55 -29.59 -9.66 7.52
N LEU A 56 -29.52 -8.54 6.80
CA LEU A 56 -30.30 -8.30 5.60
C LEU A 56 -29.43 -8.58 4.36
N ARG A 57 -29.95 -9.41 3.46
CA ARG A 57 -29.33 -9.59 2.14
C ARG A 57 -29.41 -8.26 1.36
N PRO A 58 -28.39 -7.89 0.57
CA PRO A 58 -28.48 -6.74 -0.32
C PRO A 58 -29.71 -6.80 -1.24
N GLY A 59 -30.46 -5.70 -1.31
CA GLY A 59 -31.67 -5.60 -2.13
C GLY A 59 -32.87 -6.43 -1.62
N LEU A 60 -32.99 -6.62 -0.30
CA LEU A 60 -34.13 -7.30 0.31
C LEU A 60 -35.46 -6.64 -0.11
N GLY A 61 -36.35 -7.40 -0.74
CA GLY A 61 -37.64 -6.90 -1.24
C GLY A 61 -37.60 -6.30 -2.64
N GLU A 62 -36.42 -6.18 -3.26
CA GLU A 62 -36.27 -5.69 -4.63
C GLU A 62 -35.90 -6.83 -5.58
N ARG A 63 -34.60 -7.04 -5.81
CA ARG A 63 -34.04 -7.96 -6.81
C ARG A 63 -33.41 -9.18 -6.15
N VAL A 64 -33.23 -10.23 -6.94
CA VAL A 64 -32.38 -11.36 -6.55
C VAL A 64 -30.92 -10.94 -6.49
N THR A 65 -30.18 -11.47 -5.52
CA THR A 65 -28.74 -11.25 -5.41
C THR A 65 -28.02 -12.31 -6.24
N GLU A 66 -27.37 -11.88 -7.31
CA GLU A 66 -26.51 -12.74 -8.12
C GLU A 66 -25.17 -12.91 -7.42
N VAL A 67 -24.80 -14.16 -7.11
CA VAL A 67 -23.51 -14.50 -6.51
C VAL A 67 -22.63 -15.11 -7.60
N LYS A 68 -21.53 -14.43 -7.92
CA LYS A 68 -20.54 -14.92 -8.87
C LYS A 68 -19.49 -15.72 -8.11
N THR A 69 -19.43 -17.01 -8.38
CA THR A 69 -18.49 -17.93 -7.76
C THR A 69 -17.45 -18.39 -8.76
N ASP A 70 -16.19 -18.38 -8.35
CA ASP A 70 -15.07 -19.00 -9.05
C ASP A 70 -14.34 -19.89 -8.05
N ILE A 71 -13.73 -20.98 -8.52
CA ILE A 71 -13.03 -21.94 -7.66
C ILE A 71 -11.69 -22.25 -8.30
N PHE A 72 -10.61 -21.85 -7.63
CA PHE A 72 -9.26 -22.22 -8.04
C PHE A 72 -8.73 -23.33 -7.15
N VAL A 73 -8.60 -24.54 -7.70
CA VAL A 73 -8.03 -25.68 -6.97
C VAL A 73 -6.53 -25.57 -6.92
N THR A 74 -6.00 -25.43 -5.71
CA THR A 74 -4.55 -25.36 -5.47
C THR A 74 -3.93 -26.75 -5.36
N SER A 75 -4.65 -27.68 -4.71
CA SER A 75 -4.16 -29.01 -4.38
C SER A 75 -5.34 -29.97 -4.23
N PHE A 76 -5.13 -31.20 -4.71
CA PHE A 76 -6.00 -32.33 -4.40
C PHE A 76 -5.28 -33.16 -3.33
N GLY A 77 -5.90 -33.22 -2.14
CA GLY A 77 -5.42 -33.99 -1.02
C GLY A 77 -5.67 -35.50 -1.18
N PRO A 78 -5.35 -36.30 -0.15
CA PRO A 78 -5.58 -37.73 -0.18
C PRO A 78 -7.08 -38.04 -0.28
N VAL A 79 -7.40 -39.13 -0.99
CA VAL A 79 -8.74 -39.70 -1.10
C VAL A 79 -8.76 -40.98 -0.25
N SER A 80 -9.70 -41.09 0.69
CA SER A 80 -9.90 -42.28 1.53
C SER A 80 -11.13 -43.06 1.06
N ASP A 81 -10.92 -44.24 0.49
CA ASP A 81 -12.03 -45.14 0.11
C ASP A 81 -12.71 -45.79 1.32
N HIS A 82 -12.01 -45.88 2.46
CA HIS A 82 -12.56 -46.46 3.69
C HIS A 82 -13.59 -45.52 4.33
N ASP A 83 -13.26 -44.23 4.37
CA ASP A 83 -14.09 -43.19 5.00
C ASP A 83 -14.99 -42.47 3.97
N MET A 84 -14.80 -42.75 2.67
CA MET A 84 -15.49 -42.13 1.54
C MET A 84 -15.35 -40.60 1.52
N GLU A 85 -14.15 -40.09 1.81
CA GLU A 85 -13.86 -38.66 1.84
C GLU A 85 -12.65 -38.30 0.97
N TYR A 86 -12.61 -37.05 0.53
CA TYR A 86 -11.45 -36.45 -0.13
C TYR A 86 -11.23 -35.04 0.39
N THR A 87 -9.97 -34.64 0.43
CA THR A 87 -9.58 -33.28 0.81
C THR A 87 -9.24 -32.47 -0.43
N ILE A 88 -9.70 -31.21 -0.48
CA ILE A 88 -9.40 -30.29 -1.58
C ILE A 88 -9.08 -28.90 -1.03
N ASP A 89 -8.00 -28.31 -1.52
CA ASP A 89 -7.56 -26.97 -1.14
C ASP A 89 -7.95 -25.98 -2.26
N VAL A 90 -8.80 -25.00 -1.96
CA VAL A 90 -9.36 -24.05 -2.95
C VAL A 90 -9.22 -22.58 -2.53
N PHE A 91 -9.18 -21.69 -3.52
CA PHE A 91 -9.32 -20.23 -3.39
C PHE A 91 -10.59 -19.73 -4.10
#